data_AF-A0A2T0LU01-F1
#
_entry.id   AF-A0A2T0LU01-F1
#
_cell.length_a   1.000
_cell.length_b   1.000
_cell.length_c   1.000
_cell.angle_alpha   90.00
_cell.angle_beta   90.00
_cell.angle_gamma   90.00
#
_symmetry.space_group_name_H-M   'P 1'
#
loop_
_entity.id
_entity.type
_entity.pdbx_description
1 polymer ?
#
loop_
_entity_poly.entity_id
_entity_poly.type
_entity_poly.pdbx_seq_one_letter_code
_entity_poly.pdbx_strand_id
1 'polypeptide(L)' 'MLLEHALLHVKPGRAAEFESAFAEARPLIAGMPGFRRLTLSRCARSGTSSTSIRTSRARHSRF' A
#
# COMPACT_ATOMS: atom_id res chain seq x y z
N MET A 1 -2.83 18.09 -0.73
CA MET A 1 -2.27 16.72 -0.75
C MET A 1 -3.35 15.78 -0.22
N LEU A 2 -3.68 14.68 -0.93
CA LEU A 2 -4.64 13.68 -0.46
C LEU A 2 -3.86 12.45 0.01
N LEU A 3 -4.11 12.01 1.24
CA LEU A 3 -3.51 10.81 1.82
C LEU A 3 -4.60 9.74 1.88
N GLU A 4 -4.36 8.60 1.25
CA GLU A 4 -5.27 7.45 1.35
C GLU A 4 -4.61 6.35 2.14
N HIS A 5 -5.37 5.74 3.05
CA HIS A 5 -4.90 4.68 3.92
C HIS A 5 -5.86 3.50 3.82
N ALA A 6 -5.36 2.38 3.29
CA ALA A 6 -6.10 1.14 3.18
C ALA A 6 -5.51 0.11 4.15
N LEU A 7 -6.38 -0.56 4.90
CA LEU A 7 -6.02 -1.69 5.76
C LEU A 7 -6.37 -2.99 5.03
N LEU A 8 -5.37 -3.83 4.80
CA LEU A 8 -5.55 -5.17 4.23
C LEU A 8 -5.28 -6.23 5.30
N HIS A 9 -6.22 -7.16 5.44
CA HIS A 9 -6.01 -8.37 6.21
C HIS A 9 -5.25 -9.40 5.37
N VAL A 10 -4.04 -9.75 5.80
CA VAL A 10 -3.26 -10.81 5.18
C VAL A 10 -3.37 -12.06 6.04
N LYS A 11 -3.61 -13.20 5.41
CA LYS A 11 -3.66 -14.48 6.11
C LYS A 11 -2.32 -14.74 6.82
N PRO A 12 -2.33 -15.24 8.07
CA PRO A 12 -1.10 -15.59 8.76
C PRO A 12 -0.30 -16.60 7.92
N GLY A 13 1.01 -16.39 7.81
CA GLY A 13 1.91 -17.21 6.97
C GLY A 13 1.99 -16.81 5.49
N ARG A 14 1.11 -15.94 4.98
CA ARG A 14 1.15 -15.43 3.59
C ARG A 14 1.72 -14.02 3.44
N ALA A 15 2.30 -13.47 4.52
CA ALA A 15 2.86 -12.11 4.51
C ALA A 15 3.99 -11.95 3.49
N ALA A 16 4.92 -12.91 3.41
CA ALA A 16 6.04 -12.85 2.47
C ALA A 16 5.58 -12.87 1.00
N GLU A 17 4.59 -13.69 0.66
CA GLU A 17 4.04 -13.73 -0.69
C GLU A 17 3.28 -12.46 -1.03
N PHE A 18 2.54 -11.90 -0.07
CA PHE A 18 1.90 -10.60 -0.24
C PHE A 18 2.94 -9.50 -0.49
N GLU A 19 4.04 -9.48 0.27
CA GLU A 19 5.12 -8.51 0.08
C GLU A 19 5.77 -8.63 -1.29
N SER A 20 5.99 -9.85 -1.79
CA SER A 20 6.49 -10.11 -3.15
C SER A 20 5.52 -9.60 -4.22
N ALA A 21 4.26 -10.01 -4.15
CA ALA A 21 3.22 -9.57 -5.09
C ALA A 21 3.02 -8.05 -5.05
N PHE A 22 3.13 -7.43 -3.87
CA PHE A 22 3.06 -5.98 -3.72
C PHE A 22 4.26 -5.26 -4.32
N ALA A 23 5.46 -5.85 -4.26
CA ALA A 23 6.64 -5.32 -4.92
C ALA A 23 6.50 -5.32 -6.45
N GLU A 24 5.84 -6.33 -7.02
CA GLU A 24 5.52 -6.38 -8.45
C GLU A 24 4.42 -5.38 -8.84
N ALA A 25 3.43 -5.16 -7.97
CA ALA A 25 2.35 -4.20 -8.21
C ALA A 25 2.78 -2.72 -8.02
N ARG A 26 3.80 -2.46 -7.19
CA ARG A 26 4.33 -1.11 -6.91
C ARG A 26 4.57 -0.24 -8.14
N PRO A 27 5.27 -0.68 -9.20
CA PRO A 27 5.50 0.13 -10.39
C PRO A 27 4.21 0.52 -11.12
N LEU A 28 3.19 -0.35 -11.13
CA LEU A 28 1.89 -0.06 -11.74
C LEU A 28 1.18 1.08 -11.01
N ILE A 29 1.23 1.08 -9.69
CA ILE A 29 0.64 2.13 -8.84
C ILE A 29 1.47 3.43 -8.96
N ALA A 30 2.79 3.32 -9.05
CA ALA A 30 3.70 4.45 -9.17
C ALA A 30 3.60 5.17 -10.52
N GLY A 31 3.22 4.46 -11.59
CA GLY A 31 2.99 5.04 -12.92
C GLY A 31 1.71 5.88 -13.03
N MET A 32 0.85 5.90 -12.00
CA MET A 32 -0.40 6.65 -12.06
C MET A 32 -0.16 8.16 -11.91
N PRO A 33 -0.84 9.01 -12.70
CA PRO A 33 -0.66 10.45 -12.64
C PRO A 33 -1.02 11.00 -11.25
N GLY A 34 -0.13 11.86 -10.74
CA GLY A 34 -0.26 12.45 -9.42
C GLY A 34 0.22 11.56 -8.27
N PHE A 35 0.75 10.36 -8.52
CA PHE A 35 1.42 9.54 -7.51
C PHE A 35 2.61 10.27 -6.89
N ARG A 36 2.72 10.26 -5.55
CA ARG A 36 3.86 10.83 -4.85
C ARG A 36 4.60 9.83 -3.98
N ARG A 37 3.86 9.02 -3.21
CA ARG A 37 4.47 8.10 -2.24
C ARG A 37 3.55 6.92 -1.97
N LEU A 38 4.14 5.73 -1.88
CA LEU A 38 3.53 4.51 -1.39
C LEU A 38 4.35 4.01 -0.20
N THR A 39 3.70 3.75 0.92
CA THR A 39 4.34 3.14 2.09
C THR A 39 3.57 1.88 2.45
N LEU A 40 4.28 0.75 2.54
CA LEU A 40 3.78 -0.48 3.11
C LEU A 40 4.23 -0.55 4.57
N SER A 41 3.29 -0.73 5.50
CA SER A 41 3.60 -0.97 6.92
C SER A 41 3.07 -2.34 7.32
N ARG A 42 3.97 -3.22 7.78
CA ARG A 42 3.60 -4.52 8.33
C ARG A 42 3.34 -4.40 9.83
N CYS A 43 2.21 -4.91 10.28
CA CYS A 43 1.94 -5.12 11.70
C CYS A 43 1.82 -6.62 11.94
N ALA A 44 2.92 -7.24 12.35
CA ALA A 44 2.97 -8.66 12.69
C ALA A 44 2.71 -8.81 14.20
N ARG A 45 1.43 -8.91 14.58
CA ARG A 45 1.05 -9.35 15.93
C ARG A 45 0.82 -10.86 15.86
N SER A 46 1.33 -11.61 16.84
CA SER A 46 1.26 -13.07 16.92
C SER A 46 -0.15 -13.58 16.65
N GLY A 47 -0.39 -14.08 15.42
CA GLY A 47 -1.66 -14.65 14.96
C GLY A 47 -2.45 -13.85 13.91
N THR A 48 -2.20 -12.55 13.73
CA THR A 48 -2.93 -11.74 12.72
C THR A 48 -1.99 -10.72 12.09
N SER A 49 -1.65 -10.93 10.82
CA SER A 49 -0.84 -10.00 10.04
C SER A 49 -1.76 -8.95 9.42
N SER A 50 -1.71 -7.73 9.96
CA SER A 50 -2.42 -6.59 9.38
C SER A 50 -1.40 -5.76 8.59
N THR A 51 -1.65 -5.55 7.30
CA THR A 51 -0.77 -4.77 6.44
C THR A 51 -1.49 -3.51 6.01
N SER A 52 -0.89 -2.35 6.24
CA SER A 52 -1.46 -1.09 5.78
C SER A 52 -0.69 -0.53 4.59
N ILE A 53 -1.45 -0.03 3.62
CA ILE A 53 -0.94 0.64 2.44
C ILE A 53 -1.34 2.10 2.56
N ARG A 54 -0.34 2.99 2.56
CA ARG A 54 -0.55 4.43 2.54
C ARG A 54 -0.10 4.97 1.19
N THR A 55 -1.02 5.56 0.44
CA THR A 55 -0.70 6.27 -0.80
C THR A 55 -0.86 7.77 -0.56
N SER A 56 -0.08 8.58 -1.27
CA SER A 56 -0.33 10.01 -1.35
C SER A 56 -0.34 10.45 -2.80
N ARG A 57 -1.34 11.28 -3.15
CA ARG A 57 -1.40 11.93 -4.46
C ARG A 57 -1.43 13.45 -4.34
N ALA A 58 -0.86 14.10 -5.35
CA ALA A 58 -1.14 15.51 -5.60
C ALA A 58 -2.66 15.64 -5.84
N ARG A 59 -3.32 16.59 -5.15
CA ARG A 59 -4.70 16.91 -5.53
C ARG A 59 -4.61 17.40 -6.96
N HIS A 60 -5.25 16.70 -7.88
CA HIS A 60 -5.49 17.23 -9.20
C HIS A 60 -6.42 18.43 -8.99
N SER A 61 -5.86 19.63 -9.04
CA SER A 61 -6.62 20.86 -9.12
C SER A 61 -7.33 20.81 -10.46
N ARG A 62 -8.55 20.27 -10.47
CA ARG A 62 -9.46 20.55 -11.59
C ARG A 62 -9.82 22.02 -11.44
N PHE A 63 -9.53 22.78 -12.48
CA PHE A 63 -10.14 24.09 -12.75
C PHE A 63 -11.66 24.00 -12.60
#